data_AF-A0A830GU63-F1
#
_entry.id   AF-A0A830GU63-F1
#
_cell.length_a   1.000
_cell.length_b   1.000
_cell.length_c   1.000
_cell.angle_alpha   90.00
_cell.angle_beta   90.00
_cell.angle_gamma   90.00
#
_symmetry.space_group_name_H-M   'P 1'
#
loop_
_entity.id
_entity.type
_entity.pdbx_description
1 polymer ?
#
loop_
_entity_poly.entity_id
_entity_poly.type
_entity_poly.pdbx_seq_one_letter_code
_entity_poly.pdbx_strand_id
1 'polypeptide(L)'
;MMQNISKLFDDIRRLVEGKYKEYSDELRRAQESWNAYQSIVNKIKRNWDFDEALLHSRLDQMRREIDELKKQMELLAAQRDIGLIDDDTFAKSSAELNEIMTSLSKTYEDLSSKLEELTSLVTDHWLRSIDITKTSLEQIDNMLKEVEDAKARNELSEEVYRRLKREAEMLRKAVQAFSMLREAPSDSDEKEQKDGSAQL
;
A
#
# COMPACT_ATOMS: atom_id res chain seq x y z
N MET A 1 38.31 -50.38 -14.93
CA MET A 1 37.61 -49.90 -13.73
C MET A 1 37.82 -48.39 -13.53
N MET A 2 39.06 -47.88 -13.44
CA MET A 2 39.33 -46.42 -13.34
C MET A 2 38.79 -45.56 -14.49
N GLN A 3 38.85 -46.03 -15.75
CA GLN A 3 38.29 -45.29 -16.90
C GLN A 3 36.77 -45.11 -16.81
N ASN A 4 36.04 -46.08 -16.26
CA ASN A 4 34.58 -45.98 -16.08
C ASN A 4 34.23 -45.00 -14.95
N ILE A 5 35.06 -44.95 -13.90
CA ILE A 5 34.92 -43.99 -12.80
C ILE A 5 35.20 -42.57 -13.31
N SER A 6 36.30 -42.34 -14.03
CA SER A 6 36.60 -41.01 -14.60
C SER A 6 35.48 -40.50 -15.50
N LYS A 7 34.94 -41.35 -16.38
CA LYS A 7 33.82 -41.00 -17.25
C LYS A 7 32.56 -40.64 -16.46
N LEU A 8 32.25 -41.39 -15.40
CA LEU A 8 31.13 -41.08 -14.50
C LEU A 8 31.30 -39.70 -13.84
N PHE A 9 32.50 -39.38 -13.34
CA PHE A 9 32.79 -38.07 -12.76
C PHE A 9 32.66 -36.94 -13.78
N ASP A 10 33.14 -37.14 -15.01
CA ASP A 10 33.00 -36.16 -16.09
C ASP A 10 31.53 -35.94 -16.49
N ASP A 11 30.74 -37.01 -16.55
CA ASP A 11 29.31 -36.95 -16.87
C ASP A 11 28.52 -36.23 -15.75
N ILE A 12 28.81 -36.55 -14.47
CA ILE A 12 28.23 -35.85 -13.32
C ILE A 12 28.60 -34.38 -13.33
N ARG A 13 29.89 -34.06 -13.55
CA ARG A 13 30.36 -32.68 -13.61
C ARG A 13 29.64 -31.88 -14.68
N ARG A 14 29.53 -32.42 -15.90
CA ARG A 14 28.81 -31.77 -17.01
C ARG A 14 27.34 -31.56 -16.69
N LEU A 15 26.69 -32.54 -16.08
CA LEU A 15 25.29 -32.43 -15.67
C LEU A 15 25.10 -31.31 -14.64
N VAL A 16 25.94 -31.28 -13.60
CA VAL A 16 25.89 -30.26 -12.54
C VAL A 16 26.20 -28.88 -13.09
N GLU A 17 27.27 -28.71 -13.87
CA GLU A 17 27.63 -27.43 -14.49
C GLU A 17 26.53 -26.93 -15.44
N GLY A 18 25.93 -27.83 -16.22
CA GLY A 18 24.80 -27.52 -17.09
C GLY A 18 23.57 -27.02 -16.32
N LYS A 19 23.17 -27.75 -15.27
CA LYS A 19 22.03 -27.38 -14.42
C LYS A 19 22.29 -26.13 -13.60
N TYR A 20 23.49 -25.97 -13.06
CA TYR A 20 23.90 -24.76 -12.36
C TYR A 20 23.76 -23.54 -13.25
N LYS A 21 24.26 -23.61 -14.50
CA LYS A 21 24.15 -22.52 -15.45
C LYS A 21 22.69 -22.19 -15.79
N GLU A 22 21.88 -23.20 -16.09
CA GLU A 22 20.46 -23.06 -16.41
C GLU A 22 19.71 -22.30 -15.30
N TYR A 23 19.79 -22.79 -14.06
CA TYR A 23 19.14 -22.15 -12.91
C TYR A 23 19.73 -20.77 -12.58
N SER A 24 21.04 -20.59 -12.68
CA SER A 24 21.69 -19.29 -12.43
C SER A 24 21.20 -18.23 -13.42
N ASP A 25 21.07 -18.58 -14.69
CA ASP A 25 20.57 -17.67 -15.73
C ASP A 25 19.07 -17.38 -15.56
N GLU A 26 18.27 -18.35 -15.14
CA GLU A 26 16.85 -18.13 -14.80
C GLU A 26 16.68 -17.22 -13.59
N LEU A 27 17.38 -17.50 -12.49
CA LEU A 27 17.33 -16.68 -11.28
C LEU A 27 17.82 -15.25 -11.53
N ARG A 28 18.86 -15.08 -12.34
CA ARG A 28 19.33 -13.75 -12.74
C ARG A 28 18.25 -12.96 -13.50
N ARG A 29 17.57 -13.58 -14.45
CA ARG A 29 16.45 -12.95 -15.19
C ARG A 29 15.27 -12.62 -14.27
N ALA A 30 14.95 -13.50 -13.34
CA ALA A 30 13.92 -13.25 -12.33
C ALA A 30 14.29 -12.05 -11.44
N GLN A 31 15.55 -11.95 -11.00
CA GLN A 31 16.05 -10.82 -10.22
C GLN A 31 16.01 -9.51 -11.00
N GLU A 32 16.42 -9.51 -12.27
CA GLU A 32 16.33 -8.33 -13.14
C GLU A 32 14.87 -7.85 -13.30
N SER A 33 13.94 -8.77 -13.50
CA SER A 33 12.50 -8.48 -13.60
C SER A 33 11.95 -7.91 -12.29
N TRP A 34 12.37 -8.48 -11.16
CA TRP A 34 12.00 -7.98 -9.84
C TRP A 34 12.50 -6.55 -9.59
N ASN A 35 13.77 -6.28 -9.88
CA ASN A 35 14.35 -4.94 -9.73
C ASN A 35 13.62 -3.91 -10.60
N ALA A 36 13.27 -4.29 -11.84
CA ALA A 36 12.49 -3.44 -12.73
C ALA A 36 11.08 -3.16 -12.17
N TYR A 37 10.39 -4.18 -11.68
CA TYR A 37 9.10 -4.05 -11.01
C TYR A 37 9.18 -3.10 -9.79
N GLN A 38 10.17 -3.28 -8.91
CA GLN A 38 10.39 -2.41 -7.76
C GLN A 38 10.59 -0.95 -8.19
N SER A 39 11.40 -0.71 -9.22
CA SER A 39 11.62 0.65 -9.74
C SER A 39 10.34 1.29 -10.28
N ILE A 40 9.51 0.52 -10.98
CA ILE A 40 8.23 1.00 -11.53
C ILE A 40 7.27 1.35 -10.39
N VAL A 41 7.11 0.45 -9.43
CA VAL A 41 6.20 0.65 -8.30
C VAL A 41 6.63 1.84 -7.43
N ASN A 42 7.91 1.99 -7.13
CA ASN A 42 8.41 3.13 -6.36
C ASN A 42 8.17 4.46 -7.09
N LYS A 43 8.30 4.48 -8.42
CA LYS A 43 7.94 5.65 -9.24
C LYS A 43 6.44 5.94 -9.17
N ILE A 44 5.59 4.91 -9.28
CA ILE A 44 4.14 5.06 -9.15
C ILE A 44 3.77 5.60 -7.76
N LYS A 45 4.29 5.01 -6.68
CA LYS A 45 4.04 5.46 -5.30
C LYS A 45 4.42 6.92 -5.10
N ARG A 46 5.62 7.32 -5.56
CA ARG A 46 6.07 8.72 -5.45
C ARG A 46 5.14 9.70 -6.17
N ASN A 47 4.67 9.34 -7.36
CA ASN A 47 3.71 10.16 -8.09
C ASN A 47 2.35 10.20 -7.38
N TRP A 48 1.89 9.03 -6.92
CA TRP A 48 0.65 8.89 -6.19
C TRP A 48 0.61 9.76 -4.94
N ASP A 49 1.67 9.78 -4.14
CA ASP A 49 1.72 10.57 -2.90
C ASP A 49 1.54 12.08 -3.15
N PHE A 50 1.93 12.56 -4.33
CA PHE A 50 1.70 13.95 -4.74
C PHE A 50 0.27 14.15 -5.28
N ASP A 51 -0.17 13.27 -6.18
CA ASP A 51 -1.47 13.38 -6.86
C ASP A 51 -2.63 13.18 -5.89
N GLU A 52 -2.49 12.26 -4.95
CA GLU A 52 -3.51 11.90 -3.96
C GLU A 52 -3.92 13.08 -3.09
N ALA A 53 -2.95 13.87 -2.60
CA ALA A 53 -3.23 15.05 -1.79
C ALA A 53 -4.06 16.09 -2.57
N LEU A 54 -3.72 16.28 -3.85
CA LEU A 54 -4.47 17.17 -4.73
C LEU A 54 -5.89 16.64 -4.97
N LEU A 55 -6.05 15.35 -5.23
CA LEU A 55 -7.34 14.72 -5.48
C LEU A 55 -8.27 14.78 -4.26
N HIS A 56 -7.76 14.46 -3.07
CA HIS A 56 -8.52 14.62 -1.82
C HIS A 56 -8.95 16.07 -1.61
N SER A 57 -8.06 17.04 -1.86
CA SER A 57 -8.42 18.46 -1.74
C SER A 57 -9.57 18.85 -2.68
N ARG A 58 -9.68 18.24 -3.87
CA ARG A 58 -10.80 18.49 -4.81
C ARG A 58 -12.09 17.80 -4.36
N LEU A 59 -12.01 16.58 -3.85
CA LEU A 59 -13.16 15.91 -3.24
C LEU A 59 -13.70 16.69 -2.04
N ASP A 60 -12.83 17.24 -1.19
CA ASP A 60 -13.23 18.08 -0.07
C ASP A 60 -13.90 19.39 -0.51
N GLN A 61 -13.47 19.97 -1.64
CA GLN A 61 -14.18 21.09 -2.25
C GLN A 61 -15.58 20.68 -2.68
N MET A 62 -15.74 19.57 -3.42
CA MET A 62 -17.06 19.07 -3.82
C MET A 62 -17.98 18.79 -2.63
N ARG A 63 -17.44 18.17 -1.57
CA ARG A 63 -18.20 17.91 -0.35
C ARG A 63 -18.72 19.20 0.31
N ARG A 64 -17.89 20.23 0.38
CA ARG A 64 -18.30 21.55 0.91
C ARG A 64 -19.40 22.19 0.07
N GLU A 65 -19.33 22.10 -1.25
CA GLU A 65 -20.38 22.61 -2.14
C GLU A 65 -21.70 21.85 -1.93
N ILE A 66 -21.65 20.52 -1.79
CA ILE A 66 -22.83 19.70 -1.46
C ILE A 66 -23.43 20.13 -0.12
N ASP A 67 -22.59 20.35 0.90
CA ASP A 67 -23.06 20.78 2.23
C ASP A 67 -23.63 22.21 2.21
N GLU A 68 -23.13 23.09 1.34
CA GLU A 68 -23.69 24.42 1.14
C GLU A 68 -25.07 24.36 0.44
N LEU A 69 -25.23 23.50 -0.57
CA LEU A 69 -26.53 23.28 -1.21
C LEU A 69 -27.58 22.74 -0.21
N LYS A 70 -27.18 21.88 0.75
CA LYS A 70 -28.06 21.43 1.83
C LYS A 70 -28.54 22.59 2.69
N LYS A 71 -27.64 23.50 3.09
CA LYS A 71 -28.03 24.70 3.86
C LYS A 71 -28.95 25.61 3.06
N GLN A 72 -28.73 25.77 1.75
CA GLN A 72 -29.62 26.53 0.89
C GLN A 72 -31.02 25.91 0.84
N MET A 73 -31.12 24.58 0.81
CA MET A 73 -32.40 23.87 0.92
C MET A 73 -33.10 24.14 2.25
N GLU A 74 -32.36 24.09 3.37
CA GLU A 74 -32.89 24.40 4.70
C GLU A 74 -33.40 25.85 4.79
N LEU A 75 -32.65 26.81 4.23
CA LEU A 75 -33.07 28.20 4.16
C LEU A 75 -34.33 28.38 3.31
N LEU A 76 -34.41 27.72 2.16
CA LEU A 76 -35.57 27.76 1.27
C LEU A 76 -36.82 27.20 1.98
N ALA A 77 -36.66 26.11 2.74
CA ALA A 77 -37.74 25.56 3.57
C ALA A 77 -38.19 26.54 4.67
N ALA A 78 -37.24 27.17 5.35
CA ALA A 78 -37.56 28.17 6.37
C ALA A 78 -38.28 29.39 5.79
N GLN A 79 -37.89 29.86 4.59
CA GLN A 79 -38.56 30.97 3.89
C GLN A 79 -40.01 30.65 3.54
N ARG A 80 -40.29 29.42 3.08
CA ARG A 80 -41.66 28.95 2.85
C ARG A 80 -42.45 28.94 4.16
N ASP A 81 -41.87 28.41 5.24
CA ASP A 81 -42.55 28.26 6.53
C ASP A 81 -42.97 29.60 7.15
N ILE A 82 -42.22 30.68 6.87
CA ILE A 82 -42.57 32.04 7.31
C ILE A 82 -43.36 32.84 6.25
N GLY A 83 -43.75 32.21 5.15
CA GLY A 83 -44.58 32.81 4.10
C GLY A 83 -43.86 33.85 3.23
N LEU A 84 -42.52 33.83 3.18
CA LEU A 84 -41.74 34.71 2.28
C LEU A 84 -41.81 34.24 0.82
N ILE A 85 -42.01 32.94 0.59
CA ILE A 85 -42.18 32.35 -0.74
C ILE A 85 -43.44 31.48 -0.75
N ASP A 86 -44.07 31.38 -1.91
CA ASP A 86 -45.21 30.48 -2.12
C ASP A 86 -44.77 29.03 -2.39
N ASP A 87 -45.73 28.12 -2.31
CA ASP A 87 -45.51 26.68 -2.48
C ASP A 87 -45.01 26.32 -3.90
N ASP A 88 -45.45 27.05 -4.92
CA ASP A 88 -45.04 26.81 -6.32
C ASP A 88 -43.57 27.18 -6.54
N THR A 89 -43.14 28.31 -5.98
CA THR A 89 -41.76 28.79 -6.02
C THR A 89 -40.86 27.85 -5.21
N PHE A 90 -41.30 27.45 -4.01
CA PHE A 90 -40.61 26.45 -3.22
C PHE A 90 -40.46 25.12 -3.97
N ALA A 91 -41.53 24.61 -4.57
CA ALA A 91 -41.52 23.32 -5.27
C ALA A 91 -40.54 23.32 -6.45
N LYS A 92 -40.49 24.40 -7.25
CA LYS A 92 -39.54 24.52 -8.36
C LYS A 92 -38.09 24.58 -7.86
N SER A 93 -37.78 25.51 -6.96
CA SER A 93 -36.40 25.71 -6.49
C SER A 93 -35.89 24.51 -5.68
N SER A 94 -36.74 23.85 -4.89
CA SER A 94 -36.37 22.63 -4.16
C SER A 94 -36.17 21.44 -5.08
N ALA A 95 -36.94 21.31 -6.17
CA ALA A 95 -36.71 20.27 -7.16
C ALA A 95 -35.35 20.44 -7.87
N GLU A 96 -35.04 21.66 -8.33
CA GLU A 96 -33.76 21.97 -8.98
C GLU A 96 -32.56 21.73 -8.05
N LEU A 97 -32.62 22.23 -6.80
CA LEU A 97 -31.57 22.01 -5.81
C LEU A 97 -31.38 20.52 -5.49
N ASN A 98 -32.48 19.76 -5.35
CA ASN A 98 -32.40 18.31 -5.10
C ASN A 98 -31.78 17.56 -6.28
N GLU A 99 -32.11 17.92 -7.52
CA GLU A 99 -31.55 17.28 -8.71
C GLU A 99 -30.03 17.50 -8.77
N ILE A 100 -29.59 18.76 -8.59
CA ILE A 100 -28.16 19.12 -8.56
C ILE A 100 -27.44 18.38 -7.43
N MET A 101 -28.00 18.42 -6.21
CA MET A 101 -27.40 17.78 -5.04
C MET A 101 -27.30 16.26 -5.21
N THR A 102 -28.30 15.62 -5.79
CA THR A 102 -28.30 14.18 -6.07
C THR A 102 -27.21 13.83 -7.08
N SER A 103 -27.12 14.60 -8.16
CA SER A 103 -26.09 14.42 -9.20
C SER A 103 -24.67 14.60 -8.67
N LEU A 104 -24.45 15.65 -7.87
CA LEU A 104 -23.15 15.94 -7.25
C LEU A 104 -22.78 14.88 -6.21
N SER A 105 -23.71 14.45 -5.37
CA SER A 105 -23.46 13.43 -4.35
C SER A 105 -23.08 12.10 -4.99
N LYS A 106 -23.80 11.68 -6.03
CA LYS A 106 -23.47 10.46 -6.78
C LYS A 106 -22.08 10.52 -7.41
N THR A 107 -21.74 11.67 -8.01
CA THR A 107 -20.42 11.88 -8.61
C THR A 107 -19.33 11.86 -7.53
N TYR A 108 -19.56 12.49 -6.39
CA TYR A 108 -18.64 12.49 -5.25
C TYR A 108 -18.38 11.06 -4.75
N GLU A 109 -19.44 10.27 -4.53
CA GLU A 109 -19.32 8.88 -4.08
C GLU A 109 -18.54 8.01 -5.07
N ASP A 110 -18.82 8.11 -6.37
CA ASP A 110 -18.10 7.38 -7.42
C ASP A 110 -16.61 7.74 -7.45
N LEU A 111 -16.28 9.04 -7.40
CA LEU A 111 -14.90 9.50 -7.42
C LEU A 111 -14.16 9.14 -6.12
N SER A 112 -14.81 9.24 -4.96
CA SER A 112 -14.23 8.84 -3.68
C SER A 112 -13.90 7.36 -3.66
N SER A 113 -14.83 6.51 -4.11
CA SER A 113 -14.61 5.06 -4.18
C SER A 113 -13.43 4.70 -5.10
N LYS A 114 -13.31 5.37 -6.26
CA LYS A 114 -12.18 5.15 -7.18
C LYS A 114 -10.84 5.58 -6.58
N LEU A 115 -10.84 6.67 -5.82
CA LEU A 115 -9.64 7.16 -5.15
C LEU A 115 -9.18 6.17 -4.06
N GLU A 116 -10.11 5.64 -3.27
CA GLU A 116 -9.84 4.62 -2.26
C GLU A 116 -9.31 3.32 -2.88
N GLU A 117 -9.92 2.85 -3.97
CA GLU A 117 -9.47 1.65 -4.70
C GLU A 117 -8.04 1.83 -5.23
N LEU A 118 -7.76 2.99 -5.85
CA LEU A 118 -6.44 3.29 -6.39
C LEU A 118 -5.38 3.40 -5.28
N THR A 119 -5.73 4.04 -4.16
CA THR A 119 -4.88 4.10 -2.96
C THR A 119 -4.52 2.70 -2.49
N SER A 120 -5.51 1.81 -2.38
CA SER A 120 -5.30 0.44 -1.94
C SER A 120 -4.39 -0.33 -2.90
N LEU A 121 -4.60 -0.20 -4.22
CA LEU A 121 -3.79 -0.87 -5.24
C LEU A 121 -2.34 -0.41 -5.22
N VAL A 122 -2.11 0.91 -5.18
CA VAL A 122 -0.75 1.48 -5.13
C VAL A 122 -0.03 1.03 -3.86
N THR A 123 -0.72 1.05 -2.73
CA THR A 123 -0.15 0.66 -1.43
C THR A 123 0.20 -0.81 -1.38
N ASP A 124 -0.69 -1.71 -1.86
CA ASP A 124 -0.42 -3.15 -1.89
C ASP A 124 0.80 -3.48 -2.76
N HIS A 125 0.87 -2.92 -3.97
CA HIS A 125 2.02 -3.14 -4.84
C HIS A 125 3.31 -2.57 -4.25
N TRP A 126 3.25 -1.39 -3.62
CA TRP A 126 4.39 -0.79 -2.94
C TRP A 126 4.90 -1.66 -1.78
N LEU A 127 4.00 -2.11 -0.90
CA LEU A 127 4.35 -3.02 0.20
C LEU A 127 5.01 -4.30 -0.31
N ARG A 128 4.48 -4.91 -1.37
CA ARG A 128 5.09 -6.10 -2.00
C ARG A 128 6.47 -5.80 -2.57
N SER A 129 6.68 -4.60 -3.11
CA SER A 129 7.96 -4.20 -3.70
C SER A 129 9.05 -3.92 -2.67
N ILE A 130 8.72 -3.79 -1.38
CA ILE A 130 9.71 -3.47 -0.34
C ILE A 130 10.59 -4.69 -0.09
N ASP A 131 11.89 -4.48 -0.25
CA ASP A 131 12.90 -5.46 0.12
C ASP A 131 13.13 -5.41 1.63
N ILE A 132 12.37 -6.23 2.36
CA ILE A 132 12.47 -6.41 3.82
C ILE A 132 13.87 -6.87 4.25
N THR A 133 14.70 -7.42 3.35
CA THR A 133 16.07 -7.82 3.67
C THR A 133 17.02 -6.63 3.78
N LYS A 134 16.65 -5.49 3.18
CA LYS A 134 17.43 -4.24 3.15
C LYS A 134 16.82 -3.12 4.00
N THR A 135 15.59 -3.31 4.48
CA THR A 135 14.88 -2.32 5.29
C THR A 135 15.14 -2.62 6.76
N SER A 136 15.77 -1.69 7.50
CA SER A 136 16.02 -1.88 8.93
C SER A 136 14.80 -1.47 9.77
N LEU A 137 14.66 -2.08 10.96
CA LEU A 137 13.64 -1.66 11.92
C LEU A 137 13.81 -0.19 12.32
N GLU A 138 15.06 0.28 12.43
CA GLU A 138 15.38 1.67 12.75
C GLU A 138 14.86 2.66 11.68
N GLN A 139 14.96 2.30 10.39
CA GLN A 139 14.40 3.13 9.32
C GLN A 139 12.87 3.25 9.43
N ILE A 140 12.20 2.15 9.76
CA ILE A 140 10.73 2.15 9.92
C ILE A 140 10.32 2.89 11.20
N ASP A 141 11.06 2.72 12.29
CA ASP A 141 10.80 3.44 13.55
C ASP A 141 11.01 4.95 13.36
N ASN A 142 11.97 5.37 12.53
CA ASN A 142 12.13 6.78 12.13
C ASN A 142 10.96 7.29 11.28
N MET A 143 10.47 6.51 10.32
CA MET A 143 9.28 6.88 9.54
C MET A 143 8.03 7.03 10.44
N LEU A 144 7.84 6.11 11.40
CA LEU A 144 6.75 6.21 12.38
C LEU A 144 6.86 7.51 13.18
N LYS A 145 8.06 7.85 13.65
CA LYS A 145 8.31 9.08 14.38
C LYS A 145 8.03 10.32 13.53
N GLU A 146 8.44 10.34 12.26
CA GLU A 146 8.14 11.46 11.34
C GLU A 146 6.62 11.65 11.14
N VAL A 147 5.86 10.56 11.01
CA VAL A 147 4.40 10.60 10.91
C VAL A 147 3.75 11.14 12.19
N GLU A 148 4.24 10.72 13.36
CA GLU A 148 3.75 11.23 14.66
C GLU A 148 4.11 12.71 14.86
N ASP A 149 5.32 13.12 14.53
CA ASP A 149 5.78 14.50 14.64
C ASP A 149 5.00 15.43 13.68
N ALA A 150 4.75 15.00 12.44
CA ALA A 150 3.93 15.76 11.47
C ALA A 150 2.47 15.90 11.93
N LYS A 151 1.92 14.86 12.58
CA LYS A 151 0.60 14.95 13.22
C LYS A 151 0.60 15.93 14.39
N ALA A 152 1.61 15.89 15.26
CA ALA A 152 1.74 16.82 16.38
C ALA A 152 1.85 18.28 15.94
N ARG A 153 2.43 18.53 14.75
CA ARG A 153 2.49 19.85 14.12
C ARG A 153 1.20 20.26 13.38
N ASN A 154 0.14 19.45 13.42
CA ASN A 154 -1.10 19.65 12.65
C ASN A 154 -0.88 19.75 11.12
N GLU A 155 0.19 19.17 10.61
CA GLU A 155 0.48 19.14 9.16
C GLU A 155 -0.30 18.01 8.45
N LEU A 156 -0.83 17.05 9.21
CA LEU A 156 -1.59 15.91 8.71
C LEU A 156 -3.04 15.96 9.22
N SER A 157 -3.99 15.73 8.30
CA SER A 157 -5.37 15.42 8.69
C SER A 157 -5.42 14.12 9.48
N GLU A 158 -6.47 13.94 10.29
CA GLU A 158 -6.64 12.73 11.11
C GLU A 158 -6.73 11.45 10.27
N GLU A 159 -7.25 11.57 9.05
CA GLU A 159 -7.38 10.47 8.11
C GLU A 159 -6.01 10.08 7.52
N VAL A 160 -5.25 11.06 7.03
CA VAL A 160 -3.91 10.85 6.45
C VAL A 160 -2.96 10.29 7.51
N TYR A 161 -3.00 10.82 8.73
CA TYR A 161 -2.20 10.30 9.85
C TYR A 161 -2.50 8.83 10.13
N ARG A 162 -3.79 8.46 10.29
CA ARG A 162 -4.18 7.08 10.59
C ARG A 162 -3.75 6.11 9.50
N ARG A 163 -3.81 6.53 8.24
CA ARG A 163 -3.37 5.71 7.11
C ARG A 163 -1.86 5.50 7.11
N LEU A 164 -1.07 6.59 7.15
CA LEU A 164 0.39 6.52 7.15
C LEU A 164 0.94 5.73 8.34
N LYS A 165 0.35 5.93 9.52
CA LYS A 165 0.70 5.15 10.72
C LYS A 165 0.42 3.67 10.54
N ARG A 166 -0.74 3.30 9.99
CA ARG A 166 -1.09 1.90 9.70
C ARG A 166 -0.10 1.27 8.71
N GLU A 167 0.26 1.97 7.64
CA GLU A 167 1.22 1.48 6.63
C GLU A 167 2.60 1.23 7.25
N ALA A 168 3.11 2.19 8.03
CA ALA A 168 4.39 2.05 8.70
C ALA A 168 4.40 0.94 9.77
N GLU A 169 3.29 0.76 10.51
CA GLU A 169 3.13 -0.35 11.46
C GLU A 169 3.07 -1.72 10.76
N MET A 170 2.40 -1.83 9.61
CA MET A 170 2.39 -3.06 8.81
C MET A 170 3.80 -3.41 8.33
N LEU A 171 4.53 -2.42 7.84
CA LEU A 171 5.94 -2.56 7.45
C LEU A 171 6.81 -3.03 8.62
N ARG A 172 6.64 -2.43 9.79
CA ARG A 172 7.37 -2.81 11.00
C ARG A 172 7.13 -4.28 11.36
N LYS A 173 5.87 -4.72 11.34
CA LYS A 173 5.50 -6.13 11.62
C LYS A 173 6.13 -7.08 10.59
N ALA A 174 6.11 -6.74 9.31
CA ALA A 174 6.71 -7.55 8.26
C ALA A 174 8.23 -7.71 8.44
N VAL A 175 8.94 -6.62 8.74
CA VAL A 175 10.40 -6.66 8.99
C VAL A 175 10.75 -7.40 10.29
N GLN A 176 9.93 -7.25 11.35
CA GLN A 176 10.11 -8.03 12.59
C GLN A 176 9.95 -9.53 12.33
N ALA A 177 8.88 -9.95 11.64
CA ALA A 177 8.64 -11.35 11.32
C ALA A 177 9.78 -11.93 10.47
N PHE A 178 10.28 -11.18 9.50
CA PHE A 178 11.43 -11.58 8.69
C PHE A 178 12.71 -11.72 9.51
N SER A 179 12.98 -10.79 10.42
CA SER A 179 14.16 -10.84 11.30
C SER A 179 14.13 -12.08 12.21
N MET A 180 12.96 -12.41 12.77
CA MET A 180 12.77 -13.62 13.57
C MET A 180 12.98 -14.91 12.75
N LEU A 181 12.53 -14.95 11.50
CA LEU A 181 12.75 -16.09 10.60
C LEU A 181 14.24 -16.27 10.23
N ARG A 182 15.01 -15.17 10.18
CA ARG A 182 16.46 -15.20 9.91
C ARG A 182 17.27 -15.65 11.13
N GLU A 183 16.79 -15.36 12.34
CA GLU A 183 17.44 -15.71 13.61
C GLU A 183 16.97 -17.06 14.18
N ALA A 184 15.94 -17.66 13.61
CA ALA A 184 15.53 -19.01 13.97
C ALA A 184 16.66 -20.00 13.63
N PRO A 185 17.16 -20.78 14.61
CA PRO A 185 18.15 -21.80 14.33
C PRO A 185 17.56 -22.79 13.32
N SER A 186 18.37 -23.19 12.34
CA SER A 186 17.95 -24.26 11.44
C SER A 186 17.79 -25.53 12.27
N ASP A 187 16.66 -26.23 12.16
CA ASP A 187 16.44 -27.55 12.81
C ASP A 187 17.49 -28.61 12.39
N SER A 188 18.42 -28.26 11.49
CA SER A 188 19.60 -29.05 11.13
C SER A 188 20.71 -29.01 12.19
N ASP A 189 20.80 -27.98 13.04
CA ASP A 189 21.94 -27.81 13.95
C ASP A 189 21.80 -28.59 15.28
N GLU A 190 20.60 -29.08 15.62
CA GLU A 190 20.39 -29.88 16.83
C GLU A 190 20.69 -31.38 16.67
N LYS A 191 20.86 -31.88 15.44
CA LYS A 191 21.13 -33.32 15.21
C LYS A 191 22.61 -33.70 15.24
N GLU A 192 23.53 -32.79 14.92
CA GLU A 192 24.97 -33.11 14.94
C GLU A 192 25.59 -33.10 16.35
N GLN A 193 25.00 -32.42 17.34
CA GLN A 193 25.53 -32.44 18.71
C GLN A 193 25.13 -33.68 19.53
N LYS A 194 24.05 -34.39 19.15
CA LYS A 194 23.62 -35.60 19.86
C LYS A 194 24.33 -36.87 19.41
N ASP A 195 24.79 -36.96 18.17
CA ASP A 195 25.51 -38.14 17.66
C ASP A 195 27.02 -38.12 17.99
N GLY A 196 27.61 -36.95 18.28
CA GLY A 196 29.02 -36.83 18.68
C GLY A 196 29.34 -37.18 20.14
N SER A 197 28.33 -37.38 21.00
CA SER A 197 28.52 -37.58 22.44
C SER A 197 28.37 -39.05 22.90
N ALA A 198 28.16 -39.99 21.97
CA ALA A 198 27.94 -41.41 22.29
C ALA A 198 29.16 -42.33 21.97
N GLN A 199 30.36 -41.77 21.90
CA GLN A 199 31.60 -42.55 21.82
C GLN A 199 32.62 -42.04 22.85
N LEU A 200 32.42 -42.43 24.11
CA LEU A 200 33.45 -42.54 25.15
C LEU A 200 33.24 -43.84 25.92
#